data_AF-A0AAN8JC47-F1
#
_entry.id   AF-A0AAN8JC47-F1
#
_cell.length_a   1.000
_cell.length_b   1.000
_cell.length_c   1.000
_cell.angle_alpha   90.00
_cell.angle_beta   90.00
_cell.angle_gamma   90.00
#
_symmetry.space_group_name_H-M   'P 1'
#
loop_
_entity.id
_entity.type
_entity.pdbx_description
1 polymer ?
#
loop_
_entity_poly.entity_id
_entity_poly.type
_entity_poly.pdbx_seq_one_letter_code
_entity_poly.pdbx_strand_id
1 'polypeptide(L)'
;MAGLQRVEYVQSQTGIQVFIQENTYSKNKVRGQFVHWRCSEKNCSGKCTTSGDFIVNLTGVHSHPPKYSSTVRFLSTLRKRTREETTPLQAIYNDEISRLTAGVAQNMPSFPSVSSALYRHRLKSIPVLPQSRRDVNLEGAWTQTQDGRRFLLFSDGEEDKLIAFSTDDQLATLQSADTVYMDGTFSSCPALWSQLYVIQARSGNTMYPLVFVLMPDRTQTTYTRLFGLLKDKIQQTFNRPFQPTIVQTDFELAAIRAIQQDFPAADVKGCFFHFTQAIWRKTQDLGLSVPYKEDPEVQRWIRRTDGLPLLPLADVQDTWLAAMAATPNVPRAVEMNDYVVETWVDYGARFPLHLWNNHKTIGPRTNNNLEGFHSRLNKELPHNHPNIYRFVQICQKIETAEKAKFAQICLDAAPPRRKRVDAVGHLLKLG
;
A
#
# COMPACT_ATOMS: atom_id res chain seq x y z
N MET A 1 -19.33 51.98 -20.17
CA MET A 1 -19.77 50.77 -20.90
C MET A 1 -20.08 49.69 -19.87
N ALA A 2 -21.37 49.39 -19.64
CA ALA A 2 -21.79 48.37 -18.69
C ALA A 2 -21.38 46.97 -19.20
N GLY A 3 -20.78 46.16 -18.33
CA GLY A 3 -20.19 44.86 -18.69
C GLY A 3 -21.23 43.88 -19.24
N LEU A 4 -21.04 43.44 -20.49
CA LEU A 4 -21.83 42.37 -21.09
C LEU A 4 -21.43 41.02 -20.45
N GLN A 5 -22.31 40.46 -19.63
CA GLN A 5 -22.12 39.14 -19.04
C GLN A 5 -22.35 38.06 -20.11
N ARG A 6 -21.39 37.14 -20.26
CA ARG A 6 -21.44 36.05 -21.25
C ARG A 6 -22.22 34.86 -20.70
N VAL A 7 -22.96 34.14 -21.55
CA VAL A 7 -23.69 32.92 -21.14
C VAL A 7 -22.80 31.69 -21.16
N GLU A 8 -23.00 30.80 -20.19
CA GLU A 8 -22.42 29.45 -20.21
C GLU A 8 -23.47 28.47 -20.76
N TYR A 9 -23.11 27.71 -21.79
CA TYR A 9 -24.00 26.68 -22.34
C TYR A 9 -23.84 25.37 -21.59
N VAL A 10 -24.96 24.74 -21.25
CA VAL A 10 -25.02 23.45 -20.56
C VAL A 10 -25.83 22.48 -21.40
N GLN A 11 -25.25 21.32 -21.71
CA GLN A 11 -25.91 20.27 -22.46
C GLN A 11 -26.78 19.44 -21.50
N SER A 12 -28.08 19.31 -21.79
CA SER A 12 -29.01 18.49 -20.99
C SER A 12 -29.67 17.40 -21.85
N GLN A 13 -30.34 16.44 -21.19
CA GLN A 13 -31.09 15.37 -21.86
C GLN A 13 -32.24 15.89 -22.75
N THR A 14 -32.67 17.14 -22.56
CA THR A 14 -33.78 17.77 -23.30
C THR A 14 -33.32 18.86 -24.29
N GLY A 15 -32.01 19.05 -24.47
CA GLY A 15 -31.41 20.01 -25.41
C GLY A 15 -30.36 20.93 -24.79
N ILE A 16 -29.96 21.97 -25.52
CA ILE A 16 -29.01 22.98 -25.04
C ILE A 16 -29.74 23.96 -24.10
N GLN A 17 -29.25 24.07 -22.87
CA GLN A 17 -29.67 25.07 -21.88
C GLN A 17 -28.57 26.12 -21.72
N VAL A 18 -28.94 27.29 -21.21
CA VAL A 18 -27.97 28.32 -20.78
C VAL A 18 -28.02 28.52 -19.28
N PHE A 19 -26.87 28.75 -18.70
CA PHE A 19 -26.67 29.00 -17.28
C PHE A 19 -26.43 30.48 -17.05
N ILE A 20 -27.28 31.09 -16.24
CA ILE A 20 -27.31 32.53 -15.99
C ILE A 20 -27.68 32.75 -14.53
N GLN A 21 -26.83 33.46 -13.77
CA GLN A 21 -27.04 33.79 -12.36
C GLN A 21 -27.55 32.59 -11.54
N GLU A 22 -26.83 31.48 -11.58
CA GLU A 22 -27.10 30.27 -10.80
C GLU A 22 -28.39 29.50 -11.16
N ASN A 23 -29.06 29.89 -12.25
CA ASN A 23 -30.27 29.27 -12.75
C ASN A 23 -30.10 28.76 -14.18
N THR A 24 -30.79 27.68 -14.52
CA THR A 24 -30.81 27.12 -15.88
C THR A 24 -32.00 27.66 -16.66
N TYR A 25 -31.78 28.04 -17.92
CA TYR A 25 -32.83 28.48 -18.82
C TYR A 25 -32.86 27.60 -20.06
N SER A 26 -34.07 27.18 -20.43
CA SER A 26 -34.36 26.47 -21.66
C SER A 26 -34.74 27.45 -22.78
N LYS A 27 -34.33 27.14 -24.01
CA LYS A 27 -34.67 27.94 -25.18
C LYS A 27 -36.18 27.98 -25.37
N ASN A 28 -36.73 29.19 -25.45
CA ASN A 28 -38.17 29.40 -25.64
C ASN A 28 -38.47 29.77 -27.10
N LYS A 29 -37.84 30.83 -27.61
CA LYS A 29 -38.03 31.30 -29.01
C LYS A 29 -36.85 32.11 -29.51
N VAL A 30 -36.72 32.24 -30.83
CA VAL A 30 -35.72 33.09 -31.49
C VAL A 30 -36.45 34.20 -32.25
N ARG A 31 -35.95 35.43 -32.18
CA ARG A 31 -36.46 36.59 -32.93
C ARG A 31 -35.29 37.39 -33.50
N GLY A 32 -35.03 37.25 -34.79
CA GLY A 32 -33.86 37.85 -35.43
C GLY A 32 -32.57 37.36 -34.77
N GLN A 33 -31.72 38.31 -34.36
CA GLN A 33 -30.46 38.02 -33.65
C GLN A 33 -30.63 37.66 -32.16
N PHE A 34 -31.84 37.79 -31.60
CA PHE A 34 -32.08 37.57 -30.18
C PHE A 34 -32.65 36.18 -29.89
N VAL A 35 -32.08 35.50 -28.89
CA VAL A 35 -32.60 34.24 -28.36
C VAL A 35 -33.25 34.51 -27.01
N HIS A 36 -34.52 34.11 -26.88
CA HIS A 36 -35.27 34.23 -25.64
C HIS A 36 -35.30 32.89 -24.91
N TRP A 37 -35.01 32.96 -23.62
CA TRP A 37 -34.90 31.83 -22.71
C TRP A 37 -35.91 31.97 -21.58
N ARG A 38 -36.47 30.85 -21.12
CA ARG A 38 -37.31 30.78 -19.92
C ARG A 38 -36.62 29.90 -18.89
N CYS A 39 -36.69 30.28 -17.62
CA CYS A 39 -36.19 29.46 -16.54
C CYS A 39 -36.76 28.04 -16.67
N SER A 40 -35.89 27.05 -16.51
CA SER A 40 -36.25 25.64 -16.75
C SER A 40 -37.16 25.10 -15.65
N GLU A 41 -37.38 25.85 -14.56
CA GLU A 41 -38.26 25.44 -13.49
C GLU A 41 -39.74 25.72 -13.74
N LYS A 42 -40.53 24.68 -13.45
CA LYS A 42 -41.98 24.75 -13.53
C LYS A 42 -42.48 25.83 -12.56
N ASN A 43 -43.37 26.69 -13.06
CA ASN A 43 -43.97 27.81 -12.32
C ASN A 43 -42.97 28.91 -11.90
N CYS A 44 -41.79 29.00 -12.54
CA CYS A 44 -40.87 30.12 -12.38
C CYS A 44 -41.10 31.20 -13.46
N SER A 45 -41.05 32.47 -13.06
CA SER A 45 -41.29 33.61 -13.95
C SER A 45 -40.02 34.12 -14.65
N GLY A 46 -38.84 33.60 -14.29
CA GLY A 46 -37.54 34.03 -14.80
C GLY A 46 -37.41 33.90 -16.32
N LYS A 47 -36.95 34.97 -16.97
CA LYS A 47 -36.75 35.08 -18.42
C LYS A 47 -35.43 35.76 -18.73
N CYS A 48 -34.77 35.31 -19.76
CA CYS A 48 -33.53 35.93 -20.26
C CYS A 48 -33.61 36.15 -21.77
N THR A 49 -32.92 37.17 -22.27
CA THR A 49 -32.70 37.38 -23.70
C THR A 49 -31.20 37.54 -23.95
N THR A 50 -30.67 36.80 -24.92
CA THR A 50 -29.27 36.89 -25.35
C THR A 50 -29.19 37.33 -26.81
N SER A 51 -28.06 37.95 -27.19
CA SER A 51 -27.65 38.18 -28.57
C SER A 51 -26.26 37.57 -28.74
N GLY A 52 -26.15 36.53 -29.58
CA GLY A 52 -25.00 35.64 -29.55
C GLY A 52 -24.76 35.07 -28.15
N ASP A 53 -23.53 35.18 -27.66
CA ASP A 53 -23.12 34.70 -26.34
C ASP A 53 -23.34 35.69 -25.20
N PHE A 54 -23.95 36.85 -25.44
CA PHE A 54 -24.06 37.91 -24.44
C PHE A 54 -25.48 38.07 -23.94
N ILE A 55 -25.61 38.28 -22.63
CA ILE A 55 -26.88 38.58 -21.98
C ILE A 55 -27.25 40.03 -22.28
N VAL A 56 -28.40 40.21 -22.92
CA VAL A 56 -28.95 41.54 -23.27
C VAL A 56 -30.00 41.97 -22.27
N ASN A 57 -30.78 41.02 -21.72
CA ASN A 57 -31.81 41.33 -20.74
C ASN A 57 -32.09 40.14 -19.82
N LEU A 58 -32.31 40.42 -18.53
CA LEU A 58 -32.71 39.46 -17.52
C LEU A 58 -33.90 40.02 -16.74
N THR A 59 -35.02 39.29 -16.71
CA THR A 59 -36.29 39.75 -16.13
C THR A 59 -37.02 38.63 -15.41
N GLY A 60 -37.89 38.99 -14.47
CA GLY A 60 -38.68 38.04 -13.67
C GLY A 60 -38.01 37.66 -12.36
N VAL A 61 -38.82 37.49 -11.32
CA VAL A 61 -38.36 37.09 -9.98
C VAL A 61 -38.40 35.56 -9.89
N HIS A 62 -37.29 34.98 -9.43
CA HIS A 62 -37.22 33.55 -9.19
C HIS A 62 -38.02 33.19 -7.92
N SER A 63 -38.98 32.30 -8.07
CA SER A 63 -39.82 31.77 -6.99
C SER A 63 -39.21 30.51 -6.33
N HIS A 64 -37.95 30.22 -6.62
CA HIS A 64 -37.23 29.07 -6.10
C HIS A 64 -35.76 29.44 -5.80
N PRO A 65 -35.12 28.75 -4.86
CA PRO A 65 -33.68 28.88 -4.67
C PRO A 65 -32.92 28.36 -5.91
N PRO A 66 -31.68 28.83 -6.15
CA PRO A 66 -30.84 28.34 -7.23
C PRO A 66 -30.63 26.82 -7.13
N LYS A 67 -30.95 26.07 -8.19
CA LYS A 67 -30.84 24.60 -8.20
C LYS A 67 -29.44 24.07 -8.55
N TYR A 68 -28.63 24.88 -9.22
CA TYR A 68 -27.28 24.53 -9.65
C TYR A 68 -26.28 25.56 -9.10
N SER A 69 -26.18 25.63 -7.78
CA SER A 69 -25.08 26.39 -7.17
C SER A 69 -23.75 25.70 -7.46
N SER A 70 -22.69 26.50 -7.58
CA SER A 70 -21.32 26.01 -7.69
C SER A 70 -20.99 24.99 -6.58
N THR A 71 -21.56 25.19 -5.38
CA THR A 71 -21.49 24.28 -4.24
C THR A 71 -22.11 22.90 -4.52
N VAL A 72 -23.28 22.83 -5.16
CA VAL A 72 -23.94 21.54 -5.47
C VAL A 72 -23.11 20.74 -6.48
N ARG A 73 -22.53 21.40 -7.49
CA ARG A 73 -21.65 20.77 -8.48
C ARG A 73 -20.35 20.30 -7.85
N PHE A 74 -19.74 21.14 -7.02
CA PHE A 74 -18.54 20.78 -6.27
C PHE A 74 -18.77 19.54 -5.41
N LEU A 75 -19.86 19.52 -4.62
CA LEU A 75 -20.21 18.36 -3.79
C LEU A 75 -20.54 17.11 -4.61
N SER A 76 -21.16 17.23 -5.79
CA SER A 76 -21.46 16.08 -6.64
C SER A 76 -20.19 15.49 -7.27
N THR A 77 -19.26 16.32 -7.73
CA THR A 77 -17.95 15.88 -8.21
C THR A 77 -17.16 15.21 -7.10
N LEU A 78 -17.08 15.82 -5.92
CA LEU A 78 -16.42 15.21 -4.76
C LEU A 78 -17.00 13.84 -4.43
N ARG A 79 -18.33 13.70 -4.39
CA ARG A 79 -19.01 12.43 -4.13
C ARG A 79 -18.70 11.37 -5.19
N LYS A 80 -18.61 11.76 -6.46
CA LYS A 80 -18.25 10.87 -7.57
C LYS A 80 -16.81 10.38 -7.42
N ARG A 81 -15.86 11.30 -7.35
CA ARG A 81 -14.42 11.01 -7.20
C ARG A 81 -14.12 10.22 -5.94
N THR A 82 -14.82 10.52 -4.85
CA THR A 82 -14.69 9.78 -3.59
C THR A 82 -15.10 8.30 -3.71
N ARG A 83 -16.00 7.93 -4.64
CA ARG A 83 -16.35 6.53 -4.90
C ARG A 83 -15.34 5.82 -5.79
N GLU A 84 -14.85 6.52 -6.81
CA GLU A 84 -14.04 5.96 -7.89
C GLU A 84 -12.54 5.95 -7.54
N GLU A 85 -12.10 6.94 -6.78
CA GLU A 85 -10.71 7.11 -6.39
C GLU A 85 -10.46 6.61 -4.98
N THR A 86 -9.26 6.10 -4.80
CA THR A 86 -8.76 5.55 -3.54
C THR A 86 -7.78 6.52 -2.87
N THR A 87 -7.62 7.74 -3.41
CA THR A 87 -6.84 8.86 -2.88
C THR A 87 -7.39 9.35 -1.53
N PRO A 88 -6.55 9.86 -0.60
CA PRO A 88 -7.04 10.48 0.64
C PRO A 88 -8.11 11.54 0.38
N LEU A 89 -9.18 11.57 1.18
CA LEU A 89 -10.32 12.46 0.95
C LEU A 89 -9.92 13.94 0.91
N GLN A 90 -8.95 14.31 1.75
CA GLN A 90 -8.43 15.68 1.81
C GLN A 90 -7.68 16.06 0.53
N ALA A 91 -6.95 15.11 -0.07
CA ALA A 91 -6.27 15.36 -1.34
C ALA A 91 -7.27 15.53 -2.50
N ILE A 92 -8.34 14.71 -2.54
CA ILE A 92 -9.43 14.89 -3.51
C ILE A 92 -10.09 16.25 -3.33
N TYR A 93 -10.38 16.65 -2.10
CA TYR A 93 -10.97 17.95 -1.78
C TYR A 93 -10.06 19.10 -2.21
N ASN A 94 -8.77 19.06 -1.87
CA ASN A 94 -7.81 20.11 -2.20
C ASN A 94 -7.62 20.23 -3.72
N ASP A 95 -7.53 19.10 -4.43
CA ASP A 95 -7.45 19.08 -5.89
C ASP A 95 -8.70 19.70 -6.53
N GLU A 96 -9.90 19.36 -6.05
CA GLU A 96 -11.14 19.92 -6.58
C GLU A 96 -11.28 21.43 -6.25
N ILE A 97 -10.90 21.87 -5.05
CA ILE A 97 -10.87 23.30 -4.68
C ILE A 97 -9.90 24.08 -5.56
N SER A 98 -8.72 23.51 -5.86
CA SER A 98 -7.70 24.17 -6.68
C SER A 98 -8.14 24.44 -8.11
N ARG A 99 -9.17 23.73 -8.60
CA ARG A 99 -9.76 23.90 -9.94
C ARG A 99 -10.78 25.05 -10.01
N LEU A 100 -11.12 25.66 -8.87
CA LEU A 100 -12.08 26.77 -8.80
C LEU A 100 -11.38 28.13 -8.78
N THR A 101 -12.08 29.17 -9.25
CA THR A 101 -11.60 30.56 -9.10
C THR A 101 -11.73 31.03 -7.65
N ALA A 102 -10.88 31.95 -7.21
CA ALA A 102 -10.81 32.39 -5.82
C ALA A 102 -12.16 32.85 -5.24
N GLY A 103 -12.95 33.60 -6.01
CA GLY A 103 -14.27 34.07 -5.57
C GLY A 103 -15.31 32.94 -5.43
N VAL A 104 -15.18 31.85 -6.19
CA VAL A 104 -16.07 30.68 -6.09
C VAL A 104 -15.61 29.76 -4.96
N ALA A 105 -14.30 29.58 -4.78
CA ALA A 105 -13.72 28.74 -3.75
C ALA A 105 -14.06 29.21 -2.32
N GLN A 106 -14.16 30.53 -2.09
CA GLN A 106 -14.57 31.11 -0.80
C GLN A 106 -15.97 30.68 -0.35
N ASN A 107 -16.84 30.34 -1.31
CA ASN A 107 -18.22 29.90 -1.04
C ASN A 107 -18.34 28.37 -0.89
N MET A 108 -17.22 27.64 -0.90
CA MET A 108 -17.22 26.19 -0.77
C MET A 108 -17.19 25.76 0.70
N PRO A 109 -17.90 24.67 1.05
CA PRO A 109 -17.91 24.15 2.40
C PRO A 109 -16.53 23.61 2.75
N SER A 110 -16.03 23.95 3.94
CA SER A 110 -14.70 23.53 4.40
C SER A 110 -14.57 22.00 4.45
N PHE A 111 -13.36 21.47 4.26
CA PHE A 111 -13.12 20.03 4.31
C PHE A 111 -13.66 19.36 5.60
N PRO A 112 -13.44 19.90 6.82
CA PRO A 112 -14.00 19.31 8.04
C PRO A 112 -15.52 19.16 8.00
N SER A 113 -16.24 20.12 7.41
CA SER A 113 -17.71 20.09 7.32
C SER A 113 -18.25 19.00 6.40
N VAL A 114 -17.48 18.59 5.38
CA VAL A 114 -17.89 17.57 4.40
C VAL A 114 -17.23 16.21 4.61
N SER A 115 -16.14 16.14 5.38
CA SER A 115 -15.31 14.93 5.54
C SER A 115 -16.12 13.69 5.94
N SER A 116 -16.94 13.77 6.99
CA SER A 116 -17.77 12.65 7.46
C SER A 116 -18.83 12.23 6.44
N ALA A 117 -19.36 13.15 5.64
CA ALA A 117 -20.31 12.83 4.58
C ALA A 117 -19.61 12.15 3.40
N LEU A 118 -18.42 12.61 3.01
CA LEU A 118 -17.60 11.99 1.97
C LEU A 118 -17.15 10.59 2.38
N TYR A 119 -16.72 10.41 3.64
CA TYR A 119 -16.36 9.11 4.18
C TYR A 119 -17.53 8.12 4.12
N ARG A 120 -18.71 8.53 4.61
CA ARG A 120 -19.94 7.71 4.50
C ARG A 120 -20.31 7.42 3.05
N HIS A 121 -20.15 8.38 2.15
CA HIS A 121 -20.45 8.19 0.73
C HIS A 121 -19.49 7.22 0.04
N ARG A 122 -18.21 7.23 0.41
CA ARG A 122 -17.21 6.24 -0.03
C ARG A 122 -17.58 4.82 0.43
N LEU A 123 -18.11 4.69 1.64
CA LEU A 123 -18.54 3.41 2.20
C LEU A 123 -19.82 2.86 1.55
N LYS A 124 -20.67 3.70 0.93
CA LYS A 124 -21.91 3.23 0.26
C LYS A 124 -21.66 2.36 -0.99
N SER A 125 -20.50 2.47 -1.62
CA SER A 125 -20.09 1.62 -2.75
C SER A 125 -19.33 0.36 -2.30
N ILE A 126 -19.08 0.23 -0.99
CA ILE A 126 -18.42 -0.91 -0.39
C ILE A 126 -19.53 -1.81 0.18
N PRO A 127 -19.47 -3.14 -0.01
CA PRO A 127 -20.46 -4.04 0.57
C PRO A 127 -20.54 -3.88 2.10
N VAL A 128 -21.63 -4.36 2.68
CA VAL A 128 -21.80 -4.35 4.14
C VAL A 128 -20.57 -4.96 4.81
N LEU A 129 -20.06 -4.27 5.82
CA LEU A 129 -18.83 -4.71 6.49
C LEU A 129 -19.11 -6.03 7.24
N PRO A 130 -18.31 -7.08 6.98
CA PRO A 130 -18.45 -8.34 7.68
C PRO A 130 -18.15 -8.14 9.17
N GLN A 131 -18.92 -8.81 10.03
CA GLN A 131 -18.74 -8.78 11.49
C GLN A 131 -17.86 -9.94 11.97
N SER A 132 -17.78 -11.03 11.18
CA SER A 132 -16.91 -12.17 11.42
C SER A 132 -16.10 -12.51 10.17
N ARG A 133 -15.05 -13.33 10.32
CA ARG A 133 -14.27 -13.85 9.18
C ARG A 133 -15.11 -14.74 8.27
N ARG A 134 -16.04 -15.53 8.84
CA ARG A 134 -16.99 -16.35 8.09
C ARG A 134 -17.79 -15.53 7.10
N ASP A 135 -18.26 -14.35 7.50
CA ASP A 135 -19.07 -13.46 6.66
C ASP A 135 -18.29 -12.80 5.52
N VAL A 136 -16.96 -12.91 5.50
CA VAL A 136 -16.13 -12.35 4.44
C VAL A 136 -16.26 -13.24 3.20
N ASN A 137 -17.00 -12.73 2.21
CA ASN A 137 -17.03 -13.28 0.86
C ASN A 137 -16.60 -12.20 -0.15
N LEU A 138 -15.48 -12.42 -0.83
CA LEU A 138 -14.92 -11.49 -1.81
C LEU A 138 -15.32 -11.93 -3.21
N GLU A 139 -16.00 -11.06 -3.95
CA GLU A 139 -16.50 -11.34 -5.29
C GLU A 139 -16.22 -10.18 -6.27
N GLY A 140 -16.30 -10.47 -7.57
CA GLY A 140 -16.17 -9.46 -8.63
C GLY A 140 -14.86 -8.67 -8.56
N ALA A 141 -14.96 -7.34 -8.46
CA ALA A 141 -13.80 -6.46 -8.43
C ALA A 141 -12.85 -6.71 -7.24
N TRP A 142 -13.30 -7.39 -6.18
CA TRP A 142 -12.48 -7.70 -5.00
C TRP A 142 -11.58 -8.93 -5.19
N THR A 143 -11.79 -9.71 -6.26
CA THR A 143 -10.99 -10.89 -6.59
C THR A 143 -10.01 -10.64 -7.73
N GLN A 144 -10.01 -9.43 -8.29
CA GLN A 144 -9.27 -9.06 -9.49
C GLN A 144 -8.30 -7.90 -9.23
N THR A 145 -7.31 -7.73 -10.10
CA THR A 145 -6.47 -6.53 -10.17
C THR A 145 -7.24 -5.37 -10.82
N GLN A 146 -6.66 -4.16 -10.83
CA GLN A 146 -7.28 -3.01 -11.52
C GLN A 146 -7.41 -3.22 -13.04
N ASP A 147 -6.58 -4.09 -13.63
CA ASP A 147 -6.66 -4.48 -15.04
C ASP A 147 -7.44 -5.80 -15.27
N GLY A 148 -8.16 -6.30 -14.27
CA GLY A 148 -9.11 -7.41 -14.40
C GLY A 148 -8.50 -8.83 -14.36
N ARG A 149 -7.21 -8.97 -14.03
CA ARG A 149 -6.56 -10.28 -13.84
C ARG A 149 -6.88 -10.86 -12.48
N ARG A 150 -6.76 -12.18 -12.32
CA ARG A 150 -6.94 -12.86 -11.02
C ARG A 150 -5.97 -12.28 -9.98
N PHE A 151 -6.51 -11.90 -8.82
CA PHE A 151 -5.72 -11.35 -7.72
C PHE A 151 -5.98 -12.05 -6.39
N LEU A 152 -7.22 -12.47 -6.11
CA LEU A 152 -7.48 -13.37 -5.00
C LEU A 152 -6.86 -14.74 -5.33
N LEU A 153 -5.91 -15.16 -4.50
CA LEU A 153 -5.19 -16.43 -4.67
C LEU A 153 -5.96 -17.59 -4.06
N PHE A 154 -6.39 -17.42 -2.82
CA PHE A 154 -7.31 -18.30 -2.13
C PHE A 154 -7.99 -17.54 -0.98
N SER A 155 -9.17 -18.04 -0.60
CA SER A 155 -9.88 -17.68 0.62
C SER A 155 -10.30 -19.00 1.24
N ASP A 156 -9.53 -19.48 2.22
CA ASP A 156 -9.62 -20.83 2.76
C ASP A 156 -10.02 -20.81 4.24
N GLY A 157 -10.96 -21.66 4.65
CA GLY A 157 -11.50 -21.69 6.02
C GLY A 157 -12.67 -20.74 6.29
N GLU A 158 -13.18 -20.81 7.51
CA GLU A 158 -14.39 -20.09 7.93
C GLU A 158 -14.10 -19.12 9.09
N GLU A 159 -14.00 -19.62 10.32
CA GLU A 159 -13.64 -18.81 11.50
C GLU A 159 -12.14 -18.59 11.60
N ASP A 160 -11.36 -19.52 11.05
CA ASP A 160 -9.91 -19.51 10.88
C ASP A 160 -9.53 -19.07 9.46
N LYS A 161 -10.37 -18.25 8.82
CA LYS A 161 -10.23 -17.90 7.40
C LYS A 161 -8.88 -17.25 7.11
N LEU A 162 -8.21 -17.79 6.10
CA LEU A 162 -6.92 -17.35 5.58
C LEU A 162 -7.14 -16.87 4.14
N ILE A 163 -6.79 -15.61 3.87
CA ILE A 163 -7.01 -14.99 2.56
C ILE A 163 -5.67 -14.53 1.99
N ALA A 164 -5.31 -14.96 0.79
CA ALA A 164 -4.11 -14.49 0.11
C ALA A 164 -4.43 -13.78 -1.21
N PHE A 165 -3.63 -12.76 -1.52
CA PHE A 165 -3.69 -12.01 -2.77
C PHE A 165 -2.33 -12.05 -3.47
N SER A 166 -2.34 -12.42 -4.75
CA SER A 166 -1.19 -12.44 -5.65
C SER A 166 -1.65 -12.69 -7.09
N THR A 167 -0.91 -12.15 -8.06
CA THR A 167 -1.09 -12.45 -9.49
C THR A 167 -0.20 -13.60 -9.94
N ASP A 168 -0.50 -14.19 -11.10
CA ASP A 168 0.36 -15.25 -11.68
C ASP A 168 1.79 -14.73 -11.95
N ASP A 169 1.96 -13.49 -12.40
CA ASP A 169 3.29 -12.90 -12.62
C ASP A 169 4.09 -12.77 -11.30
N GLN A 170 3.42 -12.38 -10.21
CA GLN A 170 4.02 -12.33 -8.89
C GLN A 170 4.40 -13.71 -8.38
N LEU A 171 3.54 -14.72 -8.58
CA LEU A 171 3.84 -16.10 -8.22
C LEU A 171 4.98 -16.70 -9.05
N ALA A 172 5.08 -16.37 -10.34
CA ALA A 172 6.20 -16.80 -11.18
C ALA A 172 7.52 -16.21 -10.69
N THR A 173 7.50 -14.92 -10.29
CA THR A 173 8.65 -14.25 -9.67
C THR A 173 9.00 -14.92 -8.34
N LEU A 174 8.01 -15.27 -7.53
CA LEU A 174 8.23 -15.95 -6.25
C LEU A 174 8.80 -17.35 -6.43
N GLN A 175 8.26 -18.12 -7.38
CA GLN A 175 8.68 -19.49 -7.69
C GLN A 175 10.14 -19.55 -8.16
N SER A 176 10.59 -18.53 -8.89
CA SER A 176 11.95 -18.45 -9.43
C SER A 176 12.97 -17.78 -8.50
N ALA A 177 12.54 -17.27 -7.34
CA ALA A 177 13.43 -16.58 -6.41
C ALA A 177 14.23 -17.57 -5.55
N ASP A 178 15.56 -17.43 -5.57
CA ASP A 178 16.44 -18.20 -4.67
C ASP A 178 16.29 -17.77 -3.20
N THR A 179 16.06 -16.48 -2.98
CA THR A 179 15.89 -15.90 -1.64
C THR A 179 14.54 -15.22 -1.54
N VAL A 180 13.78 -15.62 -0.52
CA VAL A 180 12.48 -15.03 -0.19
C VAL A 180 12.52 -14.44 1.22
N TYR A 181 11.76 -13.37 1.40
CA TYR A 181 11.67 -12.61 2.64
C TYR A 181 10.24 -12.65 3.11
N MET A 182 10.02 -13.09 4.33
CA MET A 182 8.68 -13.27 4.88
C MET A 182 8.57 -12.53 6.21
N ASP A 183 7.53 -11.73 6.37
CA ASP A 183 7.37 -10.91 7.58
C ASP A 183 5.91 -10.58 7.86
N GLY A 184 5.60 -10.44 9.15
CA GLY A 184 4.28 -10.06 9.65
C GLY A 184 4.18 -8.56 9.95
N THR A 185 3.03 -7.96 9.67
CA THR A 185 2.70 -6.60 10.09
C THR A 185 1.27 -6.48 10.61
N PHE A 186 1.10 -5.61 11.61
CA PHE A 186 -0.12 -5.57 12.44
C PHE A 186 -1.02 -4.38 12.11
N SER A 187 -0.46 -3.17 12.03
CA SER A 187 -1.24 -1.94 11.83
C SER A 187 -1.98 -1.89 10.49
N SER A 188 -1.39 -2.54 9.47
CA SER A 188 -1.98 -2.67 8.14
C SER A 188 -3.01 -3.80 8.01
N CYS A 189 -3.11 -4.68 9.00
CA CYS A 189 -3.99 -5.83 8.98
C CYS A 189 -5.44 -5.40 9.27
N PRO A 190 -6.43 -5.81 8.46
CA PRO A 190 -7.84 -5.60 8.78
C PRO A 190 -8.21 -6.19 10.14
N ALA A 191 -9.11 -5.51 10.86
CA ALA A 191 -9.42 -5.77 12.26
C ALA A 191 -9.87 -7.22 12.57
N LEU A 192 -10.46 -7.91 11.60
CA LEU A 192 -10.88 -9.30 11.79
C LEU A 192 -9.71 -10.28 11.83
N TRP A 193 -8.52 -9.94 11.31
CA TRP A 193 -7.34 -10.82 11.29
C TRP A 193 -6.28 -10.35 12.29
N SER A 194 -5.43 -11.28 12.72
CA SER A 194 -4.37 -10.98 13.69
C SER A 194 -3.14 -10.35 13.05
N GLN A 195 -2.84 -10.68 11.80
CA GLN A 195 -1.71 -10.11 11.07
C GLN A 195 -1.90 -10.14 9.55
N LEU A 196 -1.21 -9.22 8.89
CA LEU A 196 -0.90 -9.29 7.48
C LEU A 196 0.51 -9.87 7.34
N TYR A 197 0.63 -11.04 6.74
CA TYR A 197 1.90 -11.66 6.40
C TYR A 197 2.23 -11.37 4.94
N VAL A 198 3.45 -10.90 4.67
CA VAL A 198 3.88 -10.49 3.33
C VAL A 198 5.08 -11.32 2.92
N ILE A 199 5.00 -11.93 1.73
CA ILE A 199 6.10 -12.67 1.12
C ILE A 199 6.65 -11.83 -0.02
N GLN A 200 7.96 -11.60 0.01
CA GLN A 200 8.68 -10.74 -0.92
C GLN A 200 9.87 -11.48 -1.54
N ALA A 201 10.27 -11.05 -2.73
CA ALA A 201 11.54 -11.44 -3.31
C ALA A 201 12.24 -10.24 -3.93
N ARG A 202 13.55 -10.39 -4.18
CA ARG A 202 14.36 -9.36 -4.81
C ARG A 202 14.43 -9.60 -6.32
N SER A 203 14.23 -8.56 -7.11
CA SER A 203 14.62 -8.53 -8.53
C SER A 203 15.53 -7.32 -8.76
N GLY A 204 16.76 -7.58 -9.23
CA GLY A 204 17.82 -6.58 -9.27
C GLY A 204 18.12 -6.01 -7.87
N ASN A 205 18.04 -4.69 -7.71
CA ASN A 205 18.24 -4.00 -6.42
C ASN A 205 16.93 -3.65 -5.70
N THR A 206 15.79 -4.15 -6.19
CA THR A 206 14.47 -3.78 -5.67
C THR A 206 13.78 -4.99 -5.05
N MET A 207 13.19 -4.77 -3.88
CA MET A 207 12.34 -5.74 -3.19
C MET A 207 10.89 -5.56 -3.60
N TYR A 208 10.25 -6.66 -3.98
CA TYR A 208 8.87 -6.68 -4.46
C TYR A 208 7.98 -7.47 -3.51
N PRO A 209 6.87 -6.90 -3.02
CA PRO A 209 5.84 -7.68 -2.37
C PRO A 209 5.10 -8.53 -3.40
N LEU A 210 5.12 -9.84 -3.21
CA LEU A 210 4.58 -10.80 -4.18
C LEU A 210 3.29 -11.44 -3.69
N VAL A 211 3.18 -11.71 -2.38
CA VAL A 211 1.98 -12.32 -1.79
C VAL A 211 1.62 -11.55 -0.52
N PHE A 212 0.35 -11.16 -0.42
CA PHE A 212 -0.26 -10.58 0.78
C PHE A 212 -1.19 -11.59 1.40
N VAL A 213 -1.03 -11.88 2.69
CA VAL A 213 -1.81 -12.92 3.39
C VAL A 213 -2.43 -12.35 4.66
N LEU A 214 -3.75 -12.42 4.78
CA LEU A 214 -4.46 -12.16 6.02
C LEU A 214 -4.55 -13.45 6.82
N MET A 215 -3.93 -13.46 8.00
CA MET A 215 -3.83 -14.65 8.85
C MET A 215 -4.67 -14.54 10.12
N PRO A 216 -5.45 -15.58 10.46
CA PRO A 216 -6.39 -15.56 11.59
C PRO A 216 -5.68 -15.55 12.95
N ASP A 217 -4.47 -16.11 13.01
CA ASP A 217 -3.60 -16.21 14.16
C ASP A 217 -2.15 -16.38 13.71
N ARG A 218 -1.26 -16.65 14.67
CA ARG A 218 0.20 -16.77 14.49
C ARG A 218 0.72 -18.13 14.95
N THR A 219 -0.09 -19.17 14.79
CA THR A 219 0.28 -20.53 15.18
C THR A 219 1.06 -21.22 14.07
N GLN A 220 1.93 -22.17 14.45
CA GLN A 220 2.68 -22.98 13.48
C GLN A 220 1.75 -23.71 12.51
N THR A 221 0.60 -24.17 12.97
CA THR A 221 -0.43 -24.83 12.15
C THR A 221 -0.93 -23.91 11.05
N THR A 222 -1.24 -22.65 11.36
CA THR A 222 -1.72 -21.67 10.38
C THR A 222 -0.63 -21.31 9.36
N TYR A 223 0.63 -21.19 9.77
CA TYR A 223 1.75 -21.02 8.84
C TYR A 223 1.96 -22.22 7.92
N THR A 224 1.91 -23.44 8.47
CA THR A 224 2.03 -24.69 7.71
C THR A 224 0.91 -24.76 6.65
N ARG A 225 -0.33 -24.42 7.04
CA ARG A 225 -1.46 -24.33 6.12
C ARG A 225 -1.23 -23.31 5.02
N LEU A 226 -0.76 -22.11 5.35
CA LEU A 226 -0.40 -21.08 4.36
C LEU A 226 0.61 -21.62 3.34
N PHE A 227 1.72 -22.21 3.82
CA PHE A 227 2.77 -22.69 2.93
C PHE A 227 2.31 -23.86 2.07
N GLY A 228 1.50 -24.77 2.60
CA GLY A 228 0.84 -25.83 1.84
C GLY A 228 -0.02 -25.28 0.70
N LEU A 229 -0.97 -24.39 1.01
CA LEU A 229 -1.84 -23.76 0.01
C LEU A 229 -1.05 -23.01 -1.06
N LEU A 230 0.01 -22.29 -0.66
CA LEU A 230 0.86 -21.54 -1.59
C LEU A 230 1.65 -22.48 -2.51
N LYS A 231 2.26 -23.55 -1.97
CA LYS A 231 2.95 -24.57 -2.75
C LYS A 231 2.02 -25.23 -3.75
N ASP A 232 0.81 -25.59 -3.33
CA ASP A 232 -0.20 -26.20 -4.20
C ASP A 232 -0.59 -25.26 -5.34
N LYS A 233 -0.83 -23.97 -5.05
CA LYS A 233 -1.15 -22.98 -6.08
C LYS A 233 -0.01 -22.78 -7.08
N ILE A 234 1.23 -22.70 -6.62
CA ILE A 234 2.38 -22.54 -7.51
C ILE A 234 2.56 -23.80 -8.38
N GLN A 235 2.44 -24.99 -7.78
CA GLN A 235 2.53 -26.26 -8.50
C GLN A 235 1.42 -26.38 -9.56
N GLN A 236 0.17 -26.04 -9.21
CA GLN A 236 -0.97 -26.08 -10.15
C GLN A 236 -0.79 -25.09 -11.31
N THR A 237 -0.20 -23.91 -11.05
CA THR A 237 -0.10 -22.83 -12.04
C THR A 237 1.07 -23.03 -12.99
N PHE A 238 2.22 -23.48 -12.50
CA PHE A 238 3.46 -23.54 -13.29
C PHE A 238 4.03 -24.94 -13.50
N ASN A 239 3.41 -25.96 -12.90
CA ASN A 239 3.93 -27.33 -12.84
C ASN A 239 5.38 -27.40 -12.33
N ARG A 240 5.71 -26.55 -11.34
CA ARG A 240 7.02 -26.47 -10.70
C ARG A 240 6.85 -26.29 -9.20
N PRO A 241 7.73 -26.88 -8.39
CA PRO A 241 7.67 -26.71 -6.96
C PRO A 241 8.14 -25.31 -6.55
N PHE A 242 7.58 -24.80 -5.46
CA PHE A 242 8.11 -23.64 -4.75
C PHE A 242 9.11 -24.12 -3.68
N GLN A 243 10.41 -23.93 -3.94
CA GLN A 243 11.50 -24.36 -3.08
C GLN A 243 12.58 -23.28 -3.05
N PRO A 244 12.43 -22.25 -2.19
CA PRO A 244 13.47 -21.25 -2.02
C PRO A 244 14.73 -21.88 -1.40
N THR A 245 15.90 -21.37 -1.77
CA THR A 245 17.18 -21.79 -1.18
C THR A 245 17.41 -21.10 0.17
N ILE A 246 16.98 -19.85 0.30
CA ILE A 246 17.13 -19.05 1.51
C ILE A 246 15.79 -18.43 1.87
N VAL A 247 15.38 -18.57 3.13
CA VAL A 247 14.21 -17.88 3.67
C VAL A 247 14.68 -16.95 4.78
N GLN A 248 14.51 -15.64 4.59
CA GLN A 248 14.78 -14.65 5.62
C GLN A 248 13.49 -14.21 6.30
N THR A 249 13.44 -14.33 7.63
CA THR A 249 12.24 -14.04 8.42
C THR A 249 12.58 -13.33 9.73
N ASP A 250 11.57 -12.83 10.42
CA ASP A 250 11.67 -12.36 11.80
C ASP A 250 11.85 -13.52 12.81
N PHE A 251 12.05 -13.17 14.08
CA PHE A 251 12.26 -14.16 15.15
C PHE A 251 10.95 -14.69 15.72
N GLU A 252 10.02 -15.08 14.85
CA GLU A 252 8.77 -15.73 15.24
C GLU A 252 8.91 -17.25 15.16
N LEU A 253 8.94 -17.90 16.33
CA LEU A 253 9.22 -19.34 16.44
C LEU A 253 8.20 -20.21 15.69
N ALA A 254 6.92 -19.80 15.67
CA ALA A 254 5.87 -20.50 14.94
C ALA A 254 6.11 -20.47 13.42
N ALA A 255 6.47 -19.30 12.88
CA ALA A 255 6.82 -19.14 11.47
C ALA A 255 8.09 -19.92 11.12
N ILE A 256 9.16 -19.79 11.90
CA ILE A 256 10.44 -20.49 11.69
C ILE A 256 10.22 -22.00 11.64
N ARG A 257 9.49 -22.57 12.61
CA ARG A 257 9.23 -24.02 12.65
C ARG A 257 8.41 -24.48 11.45
N ALA A 258 7.41 -23.72 11.03
CA ALA A 258 6.64 -24.02 9.82
C ALA A 258 7.52 -23.94 8.57
N ILE A 259 8.37 -22.93 8.44
CA ILE A 259 9.32 -22.81 7.32
C ILE A 259 10.25 -24.02 7.26
N GLN A 260 10.86 -24.41 8.39
CA GLN A 260 11.75 -25.58 8.45
C GLN A 260 11.03 -26.89 8.10
N GLN A 261 9.76 -27.01 8.47
CA GLN A 261 8.93 -28.16 8.14
C GLN A 261 8.56 -28.19 6.65
N ASP A 262 8.15 -27.05 6.09
CA ASP A 262 7.63 -26.96 4.72
C ASP A 262 8.71 -26.81 3.64
N PHE A 263 9.88 -26.30 4.03
CA PHE A 263 11.05 -26.05 3.18
C PHE A 263 12.34 -26.57 3.86
N PRO A 264 12.47 -27.89 4.08
CA PRO A 264 13.56 -28.47 4.88
C PRO A 264 14.96 -28.29 4.26
N ALA A 265 15.04 -28.02 2.95
CA ALA A 265 16.29 -27.74 2.25
C ALA A 265 16.69 -26.26 2.28
N ALA A 266 15.80 -25.36 2.71
CA ALA A 266 16.08 -23.93 2.74
C ALA A 266 16.94 -23.57 3.96
N ASP A 267 17.91 -22.69 3.76
CA ASP A 267 18.64 -22.03 4.84
C ASP A 267 17.76 -20.92 5.43
N VAL A 268 17.31 -21.12 6.68
CA VAL A 268 16.44 -20.15 7.37
C VAL A 268 17.31 -19.14 8.11
N LYS A 269 17.18 -17.87 7.73
CA LYS A 269 17.95 -16.76 8.30
C LYS A 269 17.07 -15.79 9.06
N GLY A 270 17.45 -15.53 10.30
CA GLY A 270 16.92 -14.43 11.09
C GLY A 270 17.43 -13.09 10.55
N CYS A 271 16.51 -12.13 10.43
CA CYS A 271 16.86 -10.79 9.99
C CYS A 271 17.77 -10.06 11.00
N PHE A 272 18.90 -9.51 10.53
CA PHE A 272 19.84 -8.76 11.38
C PHE A 272 19.18 -7.57 12.07
N PHE A 273 18.31 -6.84 11.36
CA PHE A 273 17.59 -5.70 11.93
C PHE A 273 16.70 -6.16 13.11
N HIS A 274 15.92 -7.21 12.92
CA HIS A 274 15.06 -7.74 13.99
C HIS A 274 15.86 -8.28 15.17
N PHE A 275 17.08 -8.77 14.94
CA PHE A 275 18.00 -9.17 16.01
C PHE A 275 18.37 -7.95 16.85
N THR A 276 18.92 -6.90 16.22
CA THR A 276 19.29 -5.66 16.93
C THR A 276 18.09 -5.00 17.61
N GLN A 277 16.90 -5.12 17.02
CA GLN A 277 15.67 -4.61 17.60
C GLN A 277 15.24 -5.42 18.83
N ALA A 278 15.44 -6.75 18.82
CA ALA A 278 15.17 -7.59 19.99
C ALA A 278 16.12 -7.26 21.15
N ILE A 279 17.41 -7.08 20.86
CA ILE A 279 18.41 -6.61 21.84
C ILE A 279 18.01 -5.24 22.41
N TRP A 280 17.62 -4.30 21.55
CA TRP A 280 17.18 -2.99 21.97
C TRP A 280 15.90 -3.03 22.83
N ARG A 281 14.88 -3.80 22.45
CA ARG A 281 13.66 -3.96 23.27
C ARG A 281 13.99 -4.51 24.65
N LYS A 282 14.85 -5.54 24.73
CA LYS A 282 15.30 -6.06 26.02
C LYS A 282 16.05 -4.99 26.83
N THR A 283 16.90 -4.21 26.19
CA THR A 283 17.61 -3.08 26.83
C THR A 283 16.62 -2.07 27.42
N GLN A 284 15.51 -1.80 26.72
CA GLN A 284 14.42 -0.95 27.23
C GLN A 284 13.67 -1.59 28.41
N ASP A 285 13.27 -2.86 28.29
CA ASP A 285 12.54 -3.61 29.32
C ASP A 285 13.35 -3.74 30.62
N LEU A 286 14.67 -3.80 30.50
CA LEU A 286 15.59 -3.83 31.63
C LEU A 286 15.87 -2.45 32.25
N GLY A 287 15.33 -1.36 31.68
CA GLY A 287 15.62 0.00 32.16
C GLY A 287 17.03 0.50 31.80
N LEU A 288 17.75 -0.21 30.93
CA LEU A 288 19.12 0.10 30.53
C LEU A 288 19.20 1.20 29.44
N SER A 289 18.07 1.77 29.02
CA SER A 289 18.03 2.81 27.98
C SER A 289 18.75 4.10 28.35
N VAL A 290 18.66 4.49 29.62
CA VAL A 290 19.35 5.69 30.14
C VAL A 290 20.84 5.40 30.31
N PRO A 291 21.25 4.33 31.02
CA PRO A 291 22.65 3.91 31.07
C PRO A 291 23.31 3.77 29.70
N TYR A 292 22.63 3.18 28.71
CA TYR A 292 23.14 3.06 27.34
C TYR A 292 23.48 4.41 26.67
N LYS A 293 22.76 5.49 27.02
CA LYS A 293 22.98 6.82 26.45
C LYS A 293 24.06 7.61 27.19
N GLU A 294 24.23 7.36 28.47
CA GLU A 294 25.06 8.17 29.37
C GLU A 294 26.41 7.51 29.70
N ASP A 295 26.48 6.17 29.67
CA ASP A 295 27.66 5.39 30.01
C ASP A 295 28.28 4.70 28.77
N PRO A 296 29.50 5.11 28.36
CA PRO A 296 30.21 4.48 27.25
C PRO A 296 30.49 2.98 27.42
N GLU A 297 30.61 2.47 28.65
CA GLU A 297 30.83 1.04 28.91
C GLU A 297 29.57 0.24 28.61
N VAL A 298 28.41 0.71 29.09
CA VAL A 298 27.11 0.11 28.77
C VAL A 298 26.83 0.19 27.28
N GLN A 299 27.09 1.34 26.65
CA GLN A 299 26.93 1.50 25.21
C GLN A 299 27.75 0.47 24.43
N ARG A 300 29.03 0.31 24.80
CA ARG A 300 29.94 -0.63 24.13
C ARG A 300 29.50 -2.07 24.34
N TRP A 301 29.08 -2.44 25.55
CA TRP A 301 28.61 -3.79 25.87
C TRP A 301 27.37 -4.17 25.05
N ILE A 302 26.34 -3.30 24.99
CA ILE A 302 25.16 -3.54 24.14
C ILE A 302 25.53 -3.62 22.65
N ARG A 303 26.39 -2.73 22.15
CA ARG A 303 26.83 -2.75 20.75
C ARG A 303 27.66 -3.98 20.39
N ARG A 304 28.39 -4.57 21.35
CA ARG A 304 29.08 -5.86 21.13
C ARG A 304 28.06 -6.97 20.88
N THR A 305 26.94 -6.97 21.60
CA THR A 305 25.83 -7.90 21.36
C THR A 305 25.26 -7.73 19.95
N ASP A 306 25.00 -6.48 19.52
CA ASP A 306 24.52 -6.18 18.17
C ASP A 306 25.49 -6.63 17.06
N GLY A 307 26.79 -6.71 17.38
CA GLY A 307 27.84 -7.15 16.45
C GLY A 307 27.93 -8.66 16.26
N LEU A 308 27.40 -9.47 17.18
CA LEU A 308 27.55 -10.93 17.16
C LEU A 308 27.14 -11.59 15.83
N PRO A 309 26.02 -11.20 15.19
CA PRO A 309 25.61 -11.83 13.92
C PRO A 309 26.62 -11.64 12.78
N LEU A 310 27.55 -10.70 12.90
CA LEU A 310 28.51 -10.35 11.85
C LEU A 310 29.85 -11.09 11.98
N LEU A 311 30.05 -11.78 13.10
CA LEU A 311 31.28 -12.52 13.39
C LEU A 311 31.28 -13.90 12.73
N PRO A 312 32.45 -14.43 12.34
CA PRO A 312 32.57 -15.85 12.03
C PRO A 312 31.96 -16.69 13.15
N LEU A 313 31.20 -17.74 12.79
CA LEU A 313 30.49 -18.57 13.77
C LEU A 313 31.40 -19.11 14.87
N ALA A 314 32.65 -19.46 14.53
CA ALA A 314 33.65 -19.96 15.47
C ALA A 314 34.04 -18.92 16.54
N ASP A 315 33.94 -17.63 16.23
CA ASP A 315 34.40 -16.55 17.11
C ASP A 315 33.27 -16.01 18.02
N VAL A 316 32.01 -16.40 17.76
CA VAL A 316 30.83 -15.85 18.45
C VAL A 316 30.88 -16.14 19.95
N GLN A 317 31.15 -17.39 20.33
CA GLN A 317 31.15 -17.78 21.75
C GLN A 317 32.26 -17.10 22.53
N ASP A 318 33.49 -17.12 22.01
CA ASP A 318 34.64 -16.47 22.65
C ASP A 318 34.47 -14.96 22.75
N THR A 319 33.93 -14.33 21.70
CA THR A 319 33.64 -12.88 21.72
C THR A 319 32.57 -12.54 22.74
N TRP A 320 31.53 -13.38 22.88
CA TRP A 320 30.50 -13.16 23.88
C TRP A 320 31.01 -13.38 25.31
N LEU A 321 31.85 -14.40 25.54
CA LEU A 321 32.52 -14.63 26.83
C LEU A 321 33.36 -13.41 27.24
N ALA A 322 34.12 -12.83 26.31
CA ALA A 322 34.87 -11.61 26.55
C ALA A 322 33.96 -10.39 26.84
N ALA A 323 32.79 -10.32 26.21
CA ALA A 323 31.80 -9.28 26.49
C ALA A 323 31.19 -9.44 27.90
N MET A 324 30.90 -10.67 28.34
CA MET A 324 30.43 -10.95 29.69
C MET A 324 31.49 -10.66 30.77
N ALA A 325 32.77 -10.94 30.50
CA ALA A 325 33.86 -10.58 31.41
C ALA A 325 33.99 -9.04 31.59
N ALA A 326 33.56 -8.27 30.59
CA ALA A 326 33.53 -6.81 30.60
C ALA A 326 32.13 -6.23 30.90
N THR A 327 31.30 -6.97 31.65
CA THR A 327 29.95 -6.52 32.00
C THR A 327 30.02 -5.27 32.89
N PRO A 328 29.32 -4.19 32.54
CA PRO A 328 29.32 -2.96 33.34
C PRO A 328 28.60 -3.17 34.68
N ASN A 329 29.02 -2.44 35.71
CA ASN A 329 28.39 -2.47 37.03
C ASN A 329 27.12 -1.61 37.06
N VAL A 330 26.07 -2.07 36.36
CA VAL A 330 24.75 -1.42 36.34
C VAL A 330 23.66 -2.40 36.78
N PRO A 331 22.56 -1.90 37.38
CA PRO A 331 21.44 -2.76 37.73
C PRO A 331 20.97 -3.56 36.52
N ARG A 332 20.64 -4.83 36.74
CA ARG A 332 20.06 -5.74 35.73
C ARG A 332 21.01 -6.09 34.56
N ALA A 333 22.31 -5.82 34.69
CA ALA A 333 23.29 -6.25 33.70
C ALA A 333 23.37 -7.78 33.56
N VAL A 334 23.25 -8.50 34.68
CA VAL A 334 23.20 -9.99 34.69
C VAL A 334 21.97 -10.49 33.93
N GLU A 335 20.78 -9.93 34.17
CA GLU A 335 19.54 -10.30 33.46
C GLU A 335 19.65 -10.09 31.94
N MET A 336 20.42 -9.11 31.48
CA MET A 336 20.68 -8.90 30.06
C MET A 336 21.61 -9.98 29.51
N ASN A 337 22.68 -10.32 30.24
CA ASN A 337 23.58 -11.39 29.83
C ASN A 337 22.85 -12.73 29.76
N ASP A 338 22.07 -13.07 30.78
CA ASP A 338 21.27 -14.30 30.83
C ASP A 338 20.32 -14.37 29.62
N TYR A 339 19.62 -13.26 29.34
CA TYR A 339 18.78 -13.16 28.14
C TYR A 339 19.56 -13.43 26.85
N VAL A 340 20.76 -12.84 26.70
CA VAL A 340 21.56 -13.03 25.48
C VAL A 340 22.03 -14.48 25.34
N VAL A 341 22.48 -15.08 26.44
CA VAL A 341 22.92 -16.48 26.47
C VAL A 341 21.78 -17.43 26.13
N GLU A 342 20.67 -17.36 26.87
CA GLU A 342 19.53 -18.28 26.72
C GLU A 342 18.78 -18.09 25.39
N THR A 343 18.77 -16.88 24.84
CA THR A 343 18.01 -16.59 23.62
C THR A 343 18.84 -16.83 22.35
N TRP A 344 20.14 -16.50 22.38
CA TRP A 344 20.95 -16.39 21.16
C TRP A 344 22.20 -17.26 21.15
N VAL A 345 22.97 -17.33 22.25
CA VAL A 345 24.37 -17.82 22.19
C VAL A 345 24.55 -19.27 22.63
N ASP A 346 23.78 -19.74 23.62
CA ASP A 346 23.94 -21.08 24.19
C ASP A 346 23.65 -22.20 23.17
N TYR A 347 24.17 -23.41 23.43
CA TYR A 347 23.90 -24.59 22.60
C TYR A 347 22.41 -24.97 22.63
N GLY A 348 21.73 -24.75 23.76
CA GLY A 348 20.28 -24.93 23.92
C GLY A 348 19.47 -23.66 23.67
N ALA A 349 20.07 -22.61 23.08
CA ALA A 349 19.42 -21.32 22.94
C ALA A 349 18.12 -21.40 22.13
N ARG A 350 17.19 -20.50 22.47
CA ARG A 350 15.89 -20.40 21.80
C ARG A 350 16.02 -20.27 20.27
N PHE A 351 17.02 -19.52 19.80
CA PHE A 351 17.36 -19.40 18.39
C PHE A 351 18.80 -19.86 18.16
N PRO A 352 19.02 -20.96 17.42
CA PRO A 352 20.36 -21.48 17.17
C PRO A 352 21.28 -20.48 16.45
N LEU A 353 22.57 -20.53 16.75
CA LEU A 353 23.61 -19.66 16.18
C LEU A 353 23.53 -19.50 14.66
N HIS A 354 23.41 -20.61 13.92
CA HIS A 354 23.38 -20.60 12.45
C HIS A 354 22.16 -19.87 11.87
N LEU A 355 21.07 -19.76 12.63
CA LEU A 355 19.83 -19.13 12.20
C LEU A 355 19.99 -17.61 12.15
N TRP A 356 20.54 -16.99 13.19
CA TRP A 356 20.68 -15.53 13.25
C TRP A 356 22.04 -15.02 12.78
N ASN A 357 23.04 -15.87 12.62
CA ASN A 357 24.34 -15.48 12.10
C ASN A 357 24.24 -15.07 10.63
N ASN A 358 24.68 -13.85 10.36
CA ASN A 358 24.67 -13.17 9.07
C ASN A 358 26.09 -12.95 8.51
N HIS A 359 27.08 -13.65 9.07
CA HIS A 359 28.45 -13.61 8.59
C HIS A 359 28.51 -14.27 7.21
N LYS A 360 29.14 -13.60 6.24
CA LYS A 360 29.18 -13.99 4.82
C LYS A 360 27.81 -14.02 4.11
N THR A 361 26.72 -13.54 4.70
CA THR A 361 25.45 -13.39 3.97
C THR A 361 25.66 -12.45 2.77
N ILE A 362 25.35 -12.97 1.58
CA ILE A 362 25.38 -12.26 0.30
C ILE A 362 23.98 -11.69 0.04
N GLY A 363 23.87 -10.38 -0.13
CA GLY A 363 22.59 -9.69 -0.28
C GLY A 363 22.16 -8.90 0.98
N PRO A 364 20.90 -8.42 1.02
CA PRO A 364 20.39 -7.64 2.15
C PRO A 364 20.39 -8.44 3.45
N ARG A 365 21.26 -8.08 4.39
CA ARG A 365 21.28 -8.63 5.77
C ARG A 365 20.15 -8.05 6.63
N THR A 366 19.67 -6.88 6.25
CA THR A 366 18.53 -6.20 6.87
C THR A 366 17.33 -6.25 5.95
N ASN A 367 16.14 -6.34 6.53
CA ASN A 367 14.86 -6.22 5.85
C ASN A 367 14.42 -4.75 5.73
N ASN A 368 15.35 -3.77 5.74
CA ASN A 368 15.03 -2.33 5.67
C ASN A 368 14.06 -1.99 4.52
N ASN A 369 14.16 -2.70 3.40
CA ASN A 369 13.26 -2.53 2.27
C ASN A 369 11.84 -3.02 2.57
N LEU A 370 11.72 -4.12 3.32
CA LEU A 370 10.46 -4.71 3.76
C LEU A 370 9.81 -3.80 4.81
N GLU A 371 10.57 -3.24 5.75
CA GLU A 371 10.07 -2.24 6.70
C GLU A 371 9.73 -0.92 6.03
N GLY A 372 10.55 -0.48 5.08
CA GLY A 372 10.24 0.65 4.21
C GLY A 372 8.98 0.40 3.40
N PHE A 373 8.72 -0.85 3.01
CA PHE A 373 7.44 -1.25 2.43
C PHE A 373 6.30 -1.18 3.44
N HIS A 374 6.44 -1.74 4.65
CA HIS A 374 5.43 -1.67 5.71
C HIS A 374 5.13 -0.22 6.12
N SER A 375 6.14 0.64 6.21
CA SER A 375 6.00 2.07 6.48
C SER A 375 5.23 2.78 5.36
N ARG A 376 5.54 2.49 4.09
CA ARG A 376 4.79 3.01 2.94
C ARG A 376 3.34 2.52 2.95
N LEU A 377 3.12 1.24 3.21
CA LEU A 377 1.77 0.65 3.33
C LEU A 377 0.97 1.33 4.44
N ASN A 378 1.56 1.52 5.61
CA ASN A 378 0.95 2.24 6.74
C ASN A 378 0.63 3.70 6.40
N LYS A 379 1.44 4.38 5.57
CA LYS A 379 1.15 5.76 5.12
C LYS A 379 0.00 5.86 4.12
N GLU A 380 -0.22 4.83 3.31
CA GLU A 380 -1.37 4.75 2.39
C GLU A 380 -2.69 4.46 3.12
N LEU A 381 -2.61 4.02 4.38
CA LEU A 381 -3.75 3.74 5.23
C LEU A 381 -4.22 5.02 5.95
N PRO A 382 -5.49 5.44 5.79
CA PRO A 382 -6.00 6.61 6.49
C PRO A 382 -6.10 6.38 8.02
N HIS A 383 -6.30 5.13 8.44
CA HIS A 383 -6.36 4.69 9.84
C HIS A 383 -5.76 3.29 9.97
N ASN A 384 -5.27 2.95 11.16
CA ASN A 384 -4.89 1.57 11.49
C ASN A 384 -6.11 0.64 11.34
N HIS A 385 -5.84 -0.61 10.98
CA HIS A 385 -6.86 -1.65 10.84
C HIS A 385 -7.96 -1.29 9.83
N PRO A 386 -7.62 -1.16 8.53
CA PRO A 386 -8.61 -0.87 7.49
C PRO A 386 -9.69 -1.96 7.45
N ASN A 387 -10.87 -1.64 6.92
CA ASN A 387 -11.80 -2.71 6.54
C ASN A 387 -11.24 -3.54 5.36
N ILE A 388 -11.74 -4.77 5.21
CA ILE A 388 -11.24 -5.73 4.21
C ILE A 388 -11.24 -5.18 2.78
N TYR A 389 -12.31 -4.51 2.37
CA TYR A 389 -12.44 -3.96 1.02
C TYR A 389 -11.42 -2.84 0.76
N ARG A 390 -11.21 -1.98 1.75
CA ARG A 390 -10.20 -0.93 1.68
C ARG A 390 -8.79 -1.53 1.62
N PHE A 391 -8.54 -2.59 2.37
CA PHE A 391 -7.28 -3.32 2.31
C PHE A 391 -7.04 -3.90 0.91
N VAL A 392 -8.03 -4.56 0.31
CA VAL A 392 -7.93 -5.11 -1.06
C VAL A 392 -7.60 -4.01 -2.07
N GLN A 393 -8.26 -2.85 -2.00
CA GLN A 393 -7.96 -1.70 -2.86
C GLN A 393 -6.50 -1.23 -2.76
N ILE A 394 -5.93 -1.26 -1.56
CA ILE A 394 -4.53 -0.86 -1.35
C ILE A 394 -3.60 -1.92 -1.94
N CYS A 395 -3.89 -3.20 -1.74
CA CYS A 395 -3.12 -4.28 -2.36
C CYS A 395 -3.16 -4.20 -3.90
N GLN A 396 -4.34 -3.92 -4.48
CA GLN A 396 -4.51 -3.71 -5.92
C GLN A 396 -3.69 -2.52 -6.44
N LYS A 397 -3.69 -1.39 -5.73
CA LYS A 397 -2.84 -0.23 -6.10
C LYS A 397 -1.36 -0.59 -6.08
N ILE A 398 -0.92 -1.29 -5.04
CA ILE A 398 0.47 -1.69 -4.87
C ILE A 398 0.87 -2.62 -6.03
N GLU A 399 0.02 -3.59 -6.37
CA GLU A 399 0.23 -4.44 -7.55
C GLU A 399 0.40 -3.61 -8.82
N THR A 400 -0.51 -2.67 -9.12
CA THR A 400 -0.41 -1.79 -10.29
C THR A 400 0.91 -1.00 -10.31
N ALA A 401 1.29 -0.41 -9.17
CA ALA A 401 2.49 0.41 -9.06
C ALA A 401 3.78 -0.41 -9.19
N GLU A 402 3.82 -1.60 -8.59
CA GLU A 402 4.99 -2.49 -8.65
C GLU A 402 5.14 -3.16 -10.02
N LYS A 403 4.02 -3.51 -10.68
CA LYS A 403 4.02 -4.00 -12.07
C LYS A 403 4.70 -3.01 -13.03
N ALA A 404 4.37 -1.72 -12.92
CA ALA A 404 4.96 -0.67 -13.75
C ALA A 404 6.48 -0.56 -13.54
N LYS A 405 6.95 -0.64 -12.29
CA LYS A 405 8.38 -0.61 -11.96
C LYS A 405 9.11 -1.86 -12.47
N PHE A 406 8.50 -3.03 -12.28
CA PHE A 406 9.09 -4.30 -12.73
C PHE A 406 9.27 -4.31 -14.26
N ALA A 407 8.28 -3.82 -15.01
CA ALA A 407 8.37 -3.67 -16.45
C ALA A 407 9.49 -2.71 -16.89
N GLN A 408 9.68 -1.59 -16.18
CA GLN A 408 10.78 -0.65 -16.45
C GLN A 408 12.15 -1.31 -16.27
N ILE A 409 12.36 -2.04 -15.17
CA ILE A 409 13.63 -2.74 -14.92
C ILE A 409 13.91 -3.79 -16.00
N CYS A 410 12.88 -4.53 -16.43
CA CYS A 410 13.03 -5.50 -17.52
C CYS A 410 13.42 -4.84 -18.85
N LEU A 411 12.94 -3.61 -19.11
CA LEU A 411 13.31 -2.83 -20.30
C LEU A 411 14.73 -2.27 -20.19
N ASP A 412 15.14 -1.79 -19.01
CA ASP A 412 16.49 -1.25 -18.77
C ASP A 412 17.57 -2.34 -18.75
N ALA A 413 17.20 -3.57 -18.35
CA ALA A 413 18.07 -4.74 -18.40
C ALA A 413 18.18 -5.35 -19.81
N ALA A 414 17.33 -4.94 -20.76
CA ALA A 414 17.41 -5.41 -22.13
C ALA A 414 18.62 -4.74 -22.84
N PRO A 415 19.45 -5.50 -23.58
CA PRO A 415 20.59 -4.92 -24.29
C PRO A 415 20.08 -3.84 -25.26
N PRO A 416 20.81 -2.70 -25.40
CA PRO A 416 20.37 -1.62 -26.27
C PRO A 416 20.15 -2.17 -27.68
N ARG A 417 18.99 -1.86 -28.28
CA ARG A 417 18.71 -2.17 -29.68
C ARG A 417 19.84 -1.60 -30.52
N ARG A 418 20.74 -2.45 -31.02
CA ARG A 418 21.73 -2.06 -32.02
C ARG A 418 20.95 -1.47 -33.19
N LYS A 419 21.10 -0.15 -33.42
CA LYS A 419 20.70 0.43 -34.69
C LYS A 419 21.47 -0.35 -35.75
N ARG A 420 20.76 -1.02 -36.67
CA ARG A 420 21.36 -1.45 -37.93
C ARG A 420 21.91 -0.18 -38.57
N VAL A 421 23.23 -0.02 -38.53
CA VAL A 421 23.89 0.86 -39.49
C VAL A 421 23.85 0.08 -40.78
N ASP A 422 23.02 0.51 -41.71
CA ASP A 422 23.01 -0.04 -43.06
C ASP A 422 24.37 0.26 -43.69
N ALA A 423 25.28 -0.70 -43.61
CA ALA A 423 26.51 -0.73 -44.38
C ALA A 423 26.14 -1.12 -45.83
N VAL A 424 25.40 -0.24 -46.52
CA VAL A 424 25.18 -0.28 -47.96
C VAL A 424 25.47 1.10 -48.48
N GLY A 425 26.74 1.37 -48.79
CA GLY A 425 27.13 2.61 -49.47
C GLY A 425 28.47 3.19 -49.05
N HIS A 426 29.56 2.44 -49.18
CA HIS A 426 30.85 2.98 -49.67
C HIS A 426 31.88 1.85 -49.84
N LEU A 427 31.66 1.00 -50.85
CA LEU A 427 32.70 0.16 -51.44
C LEU A 427 32.80 0.39 -52.96
N LEU A 428 32.42 1.58 -53.41
CA LEU A 428 32.61 2.03 -54.79
C LEU A 428 33.03 3.50 -54.79
N LYS A 429 34.32 3.74 -54.52
CA LYS A 429 35.16 4.73 -55.23
C LYS A 429 36.61 4.24 -55.12
N LEU A 430 36.98 3.38 -56.06
CA LEU A 430 38.37 3.25 -56.50
C LEU A 430 38.71 4.56 -57.24
N GLY A 431 39.86 5.14 -56.90
CA GLY A 431 40.47 6.31 -57.50
C GLY A 431 41.82 6.51 -56.86
#